data_AF-A0A1Q2CB06-F1
#
_entry.id   AF-A0A1Q2CB06-F1
#
_cell.length_a   1.000
_cell.length_b   1.000
_cell.length_c   1.000
_cell.angle_alpha   90.00
_cell.angle_beta   90.00
_cell.angle_gamma   90.00
#
_symmetry.space_group_name_H-M   'P 1'
#
loop_
_entity.id
_entity.type
_entity.pdbx_description
1 polymer ?
#
loop_
_entity_poly.entity_id
_entity_poly.type
_entity_poly.pdbx_seq_one_letter_code
_entity_poly.pdbx_strand_id
1 'polypeptide(L)' 'MTYSQVKFLIGGPGELEVSSYIGRELTEIYSWKGNGSVGANANITFQDGKVIGKAQYGLK' A
#
# COMPACT_ATOMS: atom_id res chain seq x y z
N MET A 1 -11.40 2.52 0.21
CA MET A 1 -10.56 3.22 1.20
C MET A 1 -9.55 4.08 0.45
N THR A 2 -9.36 5.34 0.83
CA THR A 2 -8.38 6.25 0.19
C THR A 2 -6.99 6.09 0.79
N TYR A 3 -5.96 6.59 0.10
CA TYR A 3 -4.60 6.60 0.64
C TYR A 3 -4.52 7.31 2.01
N SER A 4 -5.21 8.43 2.18
CA SER A 4 -5.25 9.15 3.47
C SER A 4 -5.86 8.30 4.60
N GLN A 5 -6.91 7.54 4.32
CA GLN A 5 -7.51 6.63 5.29
C GLN A 5 -6.56 5.47 5.63
N VAL A 6 -5.86 4.92 4.64
CA VAL A 6 -4.86 3.85 4.86
C VAL A 6 -3.72 4.36 5.73
N LYS A 7 -3.15 5.53 5.42
CA LYS A 7 -2.10 6.15 6.23
C LYS A 7 -2.53 6.34 7.68
N PHE A 8 -3.76 6.81 7.89
CA PHE A 8 -4.32 7.00 9.22
C PHE A 8 -4.41 5.67 9.99
N LEU A 9 -4.87 4.60 9.34
CA LEU A 9 -5.02 3.28 9.97
C LEU A 9 -3.67 2.59 10.24
N ILE A 10 -2.70 2.70 9.33
CA ILE A 10 -1.38 2.10 9.50
C ILE A 10 -0.50 2.93 10.46
N GLY A 11 -0.80 4.23 10.61
CA GLY A 11 -0.06 5.13 11.50
C GLY A 11 1.12 5.83 10.81
N GLY A 12 1.13 5.93 9.48
CA GLY A 12 2.19 6.61 8.74
C GLY A 12 2.06 6.53 7.22
N PRO A 13 2.83 7.36 6.48
CA PRO A 13 2.93 7.27 5.03
C PRO A 13 3.59 5.96 4.61
N GLY A 14 3.17 5.43 3.46
CA GLY A 14 3.87 4.34 2.78
C GLY A 14 4.89 4.90 1.79
N GLU A 15 5.82 4.05 1.38
CA GLU A 15 6.75 4.31 0.27
C GLU A 15 6.08 3.96 -1.06
N LEU A 16 6.13 4.86 -2.04
CA LEU A 16 5.55 4.62 -3.37
C LEU A 16 6.52 3.76 -4.19
N GLU A 17 6.11 2.54 -4.51
CA GLU A 17 6.92 1.58 -5.29
C GLU A 17 6.60 1.66 -6.78
N VAL A 18 5.31 1.84 -7.10
CA VAL A 18 4.80 1.84 -8.48
C VAL A 18 3.78 2.95 -8.64
N SER A 19 3.86 3.70 -9.73
CA SER A 19 2.82 4.61 -10.21
C SER A 19 2.76 4.51 -11.73
N SER A 20 1.66 3.99 -12.26
CA SER A 20 1.51 3.77 -13.71
C SER A 20 0.04 3.73 -14.11
N TYR A 21 -0.25 4.04 -15.37
CA TYR A 21 -1.57 3.89 -15.95
C TYR A 21 -1.74 2.50 -16.57
N ILE A 22 -2.81 1.80 -16.19
CA ILE A 22 -3.27 0.59 -16.87
C ILE A 22 -4.54 0.97 -17.64
N GLY A 23 -4.39 1.19 -18.94
CA GLY A 23 -5.45 1.78 -19.76
C GLY A 23 -5.70 3.24 -19.34
N ARG A 24 -6.84 3.51 -18.71
CA ARG A 24 -7.23 4.85 -18.22
C ARG A 24 -7.16 5.01 -16.71
N GLU A 25 -6.88 3.92 -16.00
CA GLU A 25 -6.92 3.88 -14.54
C GLU A 25 -5.49 4.05 -14.01
N LEU A 26 -5.32 4.95 -13.04
CA LEU A 26 -4.05 5.15 -12.35
C LEU A 26 -3.91 4.05 -11.30
N THR A 27 -2.87 3.22 -11.44
CA THR A 27 -2.52 2.18 -10.48
C THR A 27 -1.27 2.59 -9.70
N GLU A 28 -1.38 2.57 -8.37
CA GLU A 28 -0.30 2.88 -7.45
C GLU A 28 -0.11 1.73 -6.46
N ILE A 29 1.13 1.38 -6.16
CA ILE A 29 1.45 0.40 -5.11
C ILE A 29 2.33 1.09 -4.08
N TYR A 30 1.87 1.08 -2.84
CA TYR A 30 2.62 1.58 -1.70
C TYR A 30 3.05 0.44 -0.79
N SER A 31 4.26 0.51 -0.25
CA SER A 31 4.80 -0.42 0.73
C SER A 31 4.93 0.25 2.11
N TRP A 32 4.76 -0.55 3.16
CA TRP A 32 5.04 -0.17 4.54
C TRP A 32 5.94 -1.23 5.15
N LYS A 33 6.97 -0.78 5.88
CA LYS A 33 7.77 -1.67 6.72
C LYS A 33 6.94 -2.09 7.92
N GLY A 34 6.90 -3.40 8.16
CA GLY A 34 6.19 -4.01 9.25
C GLY A 34 7.08 -4.32 10.44
N ASN A 35 6.46 -4.40 11.61
CA ASN A 35 7.09 -4.99 12.79
C ASN A 35 6.75 -6.48 12.82
N GLY A 36 7.75 -7.35 13.02
CA GLY A 36 7.54 -8.79 13.04
C GLY A 36 8.79 -9.58 12.67
N SER A 37 8.72 -10.43 11.64
CA SER A 37 9.90 -11.14 11.12
C SER A 37 10.84 -10.22 10.34
N VAL A 38 12.06 -10.69 10.06
CA VAL A 38 12.97 -10.00 9.13
C VAL A 38 12.27 -9.84 7.78
N GLY A 39 12.28 -8.62 7.25
CA GLY A 39 11.61 -8.27 5.99
C GLY A 39 10.09 -8.13 6.07
N ALA A 40 9.51 -8.08 7.27
CA ALA A 40 8.08 -7.86 7.43
C ALA A 40 7.62 -6.57 6.73
N ASN A 41 6.52 -6.65 6.00
CA ASN A 41 5.99 -5.55 5.22
C ASN A 41 4.50 -5.73 4.90
N ALA A 42 3.87 -4.63 4.46
CA ALA A 42 2.55 -4.63 3.86
C ALA A 42 2.58 -3.80 2.57
N ASN A 43 1.93 -4.29 1.52
CA ASN A 43 1.81 -3.59 0.25
C ASN A 43 0.33 -3.38 -0.04
N ILE A 44 -0.05 -2.17 -0.44
CA ILE A 44 -1.42 -1.82 -0.80
C ILE A 44 -1.45 -1.29 -2.22
N THR A 45 -2.31 -1.88 -3.04
CA THR A 45 -2.57 -1.44 -4.41
C THR A 45 -3.79 -0.54 -4.43
N PHE A 46 -3.61 0.66 -4.96
CA PHE A 46 -4.65 1.62 -5.23
C PHE A 46 -4.90 1.69 -6.72
N GLN A 47 -6.16 1.83 -7.10
CA GLN A 47 -6.58 2.16 -8.44
C GLN A 47 -7.56 3.32 -8.38
N ASP A 48 -7.28 4.40 -9.11
CA ASP A 48 -8.03 5.66 -9.07
C ASP A 48 -8.29 6.14 -7.63
N GLY A 49 -7.25 6.08 -6.79
CA GLY A 49 -7.27 6.52 -5.39
C GLY A 49 -8.03 5.60 -4.42
N LYS A 50 -8.47 4.42 -4.86
CA LYS A 50 -9.18 3.44 -4.01
C LYS A 50 -8.39 2.15 -3.88
N VAL A 51 -8.32 1.61 -2.66
CA VAL A 51 -7.73 0.28 -2.43
C VAL A 51 -8.46 -0.79 -3.25
N ILE A 52 -7.71 -1.50 -4.08
CA ILE A 52 -8.17 -2.68 -4.84
C ILE A 52 -7.47 -3.98 -4.40
N GLY A 53 -6.31 -3.87 -3.76
CA GLY A 53 -5.50 -5.02 -3.38
C GLY A 53 -4.67 -4.75 -2.14
N LYS A 54 -4.41 -5.82 -1.38
CA LYS A 54 -3.54 -5.80 -0.21
C LYS A 54 -2.78 -7.11 -0.11
N ALA A 55 -1.51 -7.03 0.27
CA ALA A 55 -0.68 -8.18 0.61
C ALA A 55 0.18 -7.82 1.82
N GLN A 56 0.56 -8.82 2.60
CA GLN A 56 1.45 -8.63 3.74
C GLN A 56 2.30 -9.87 3.97
N TYR A 57 3.45 -9.66 4.59
CA TYR A 57 4.34 -10.72 5.00
C TYR A 57 4.88 -10.43 6.40
N GLY A 58 4.90 -11.45 7.26
CA GLY A 58 5.70 -11.44 8.48
C GLY A 58 5.27 -10.48 9.59
N LEU A 59 4.09 -9.85 9.52
CA LEU A 59 3.59 -8.94 10.56
C LEU A 59 3.21 -9.66 11.86
N LYS A 60 3.27 -8.95 12.99
CA LYS A 60 2.81 -9.40 14.33
C LYS A 60 1.83 -8.43 14.95
#